data_AF-A0A6V8PJI6-F1
#
_entry.id   AF-A0A6V8PJI6-F1
#
_cell.length_a   1.000
_cell.length_b   1.000
_cell.length_c   1.000
_cell.angle_alpha   90.00
_cell.angle_beta   90.00
_cell.angle_gamma   90.00
#
_symmetry.space_group_name_H-M   'P 1'
#
loop_
_entity.id
_entity.type
_entity.pdbx_description
1 polymer ?
#
loop_
_entity_poly.entity_id
_entity_poly.type
_entity_poly.pdbx_seq_one_letter_code
_entity_poly.pdbx_strand_id
1 'polypeptide(L)'
;IEPTDYITSTHRGHGHCIAKGGELPKMMAELFGKETGYCRGKGGSMHIADVDAGNLGANGVVGGGLAIATGAALACAMRKDGRVVLCFFGDGATNQGVFHEAVNLASVWKLPIIYICENNQYAISTSVKTAFNIENIAYRSVSYGIPGGIVDGNDVTSVYDAVSEAVKRCRQGEGPTLIECKTYRWRGVSMLQRW
;
A
#
# COMPACT_ATOMS: atom_id res chain seq x y z
N ILE A 1 4.89 -5.12 12.01
CA ILE A 1 4.27 -3.80 12.28
C ILE A 1 3.49 -3.88 13.58
N GLU A 2 3.31 -2.75 14.26
CA GLU A 2 2.52 -2.68 15.49
C GLU A 2 1.04 -2.47 15.16
N PRO A 3 0.12 -2.83 16.07
CA PRO A 3 -1.31 -2.59 15.88
C PRO A 3 -1.65 -1.10 15.65
N THR A 4 -0.85 -0.18 16.18
CA THR A 4 -1.04 1.27 16.05
C THR A 4 -0.48 1.88 14.75
N ASP A 5 0.34 1.14 14.00
CA ASP A 5 0.88 1.58 12.71
C ASP A 5 -0.25 1.73 11.68
N TYR A 6 -0.14 2.71 10.80
CA TYR A 6 -1.17 3.00 9.81
C TYR A 6 -0.94 2.23 8.51
N ILE A 7 -2.03 1.88 7.84
CA ILE A 7 -2.00 1.36 6.48
C ILE A 7 -2.93 2.17 5.56
N THR A 8 -2.53 2.35 4.32
CA THR A 8 -3.46 2.65 3.21
C THR A 8 -3.43 1.49 2.23
N SER A 9 -4.57 1.19 1.63
CA SER A 9 -4.70 0.03 0.76
C SER A 9 -5.28 0.38 -0.61
N THR A 10 -5.13 -0.56 -1.55
CA THR A 10 -5.81 -0.53 -2.84
C THR A 10 -7.21 -1.14 -2.75
N HIS A 11 -7.94 -1.07 -3.87
CA HIS A 11 -9.17 -1.85 -4.11
C HIS A 11 -9.02 -3.37 -3.92
N ARG A 12 -7.80 -3.92 -3.84
CA ARG A 12 -7.53 -5.34 -3.46
C ARG A 12 -7.16 -5.49 -1.99
N GLY A 13 -7.65 -4.60 -1.14
CA GLY A 13 -7.22 -4.46 0.26
C GLY A 13 -7.81 -5.40 1.30
N HIS A 14 -8.67 -6.34 0.92
CA HIS A 14 -9.34 -7.21 1.90
C HIS A 14 -8.33 -7.98 2.77
N GLY A 15 -7.26 -8.51 2.17
CA GLY A 15 -6.19 -9.18 2.90
C GLY A 15 -5.50 -8.26 3.91
N HIS A 16 -5.20 -7.02 3.53
CA HIS A 16 -4.61 -6.02 4.43
C HIS A 16 -5.53 -5.69 5.60
N CYS A 17 -6.83 -5.52 5.34
CA CYS A 17 -7.82 -5.26 6.38
C CYS A 17 -7.94 -6.43 7.36
N ILE A 18 -7.97 -7.67 6.88
CA ILE A 18 -7.99 -8.87 7.74
C ILE A 18 -6.69 -8.95 8.56
N ALA A 19 -5.54 -8.74 7.92
CA ALA A 19 -4.24 -8.76 8.60
C ALA A 19 -4.11 -7.67 9.69
N LYS A 20 -4.81 -6.54 9.55
CA LYS A 20 -4.91 -5.49 10.57
C LYS A 20 -5.96 -5.76 11.66
N GLY A 21 -6.57 -6.94 11.69
CA GLY A 21 -7.54 -7.34 12.71
C GLY A 21 -9.00 -7.09 12.35
N GLY A 22 -9.29 -6.80 11.08
CA GLY A 22 -10.66 -6.62 10.61
C GLY A 22 -11.52 -7.88 10.78
N GLU A 23 -12.66 -7.73 11.45
CA GLU A 23 -13.76 -8.68 11.53
C GLU A 23 -14.40 -8.97 10.16
N LEU A 24 -14.38 -10.26 9.77
CA LEU A 24 -15.00 -10.75 8.54
C LEU A 24 -16.52 -10.47 8.44
N PRO A 25 -17.33 -10.60 9.50
CA PRO A 25 -18.77 -10.32 9.41
C PRO A 25 -19.07 -8.87 9.00
N LYS A 26 -18.33 -7.90 9.54
CA LYS A 26 -18.44 -6.47 9.15
C LYS A 26 -17.98 -6.23 7.72
N MET A 27 -16.90 -6.90 7.30
CA MET A 27 -16.44 -6.84 5.92
C MET A 27 -17.52 -7.35 4.96
N MET A 28 -18.09 -8.52 5.23
CA MET A 28 -19.19 -9.06 4.42
C MET A 28 -20.42 -8.15 4.42
N ALA A 29 -20.79 -7.58 5.58
CA ALA A 29 -21.87 -6.61 5.66
C ALA A 29 -21.63 -5.38 4.77
N GLU A 30 -20.39 -4.87 4.73
CA GLU A 30 -19.99 -3.76 3.86
C GLU A 30 -20.12 -4.13 2.38
N LEU A 31 -19.67 -5.32 1.98
CA LEU A 31 -19.79 -5.83 0.61
C LEU A 31 -21.25 -5.93 0.13
N PHE A 32 -22.18 -6.22 1.04
CA PHE A 32 -23.61 -6.30 0.78
C PHE A 32 -24.37 -4.98 1.00
N GLY A 33 -23.67 -3.87 1.22
CA GLY A 33 -24.30 -2.56 1.40
C GLY A 33 -25.13 -2.44 2.69
N LYS A 34 -24.82 -3.22 3.73
CA LYS A 34 -25.54 -3.21 5.00
C LYS A 34 -24.99 -2.14 5.94
N GLU A 35 -25.87 -1.55 6.75
CA GLU A 35 -25.50 -0.54 7.75
C GLU A 35 -24.48 -1.04 8.79
N THR A 36 -24.46 -2.35 9.05
CA THR A 36 -23.50 -2.98 9.98
C THR A 36 -22.10 -3.16 9.39
N GLY A 37 -21.87 -2.75 8.14
CA GLY A 37 -20.54 -2.71 7.54
C GLY A 37 -19.64 -1.63 8.14
N TYR A 38 -18.33 -1.76 7.92
CA TYR A 38 -17.32 -0.80 8.40
C TYR A 38 -17.62 0.66 8.06
N CYS A 39 -18.13 0.88 6.85
CA CYS A 39 -18.45 2.20 6.31
C CYS A 39 -19.98 2.37 6.16
N ARG A 40 -20.76 1.59 6.92
CA ARG A 40 -22.23 1.53 6.86
C ARG A 40 -22.77 1.22 5.46
N GLY A 41 -22.08 0.36 4.71
CA GLY A 41 -22.49 -0.09 3.38
C GLY A 41 -22.20 0.89 2.24
N LYS A 42 -21.51 2.01 2.50
CA LYS A 42 -21.21 3.04 1.49
C LYS A 42 -19.91 2.79 0.73
N GLY A 43 -18.96 2.10 1.33
CA GLY A 43 -17.64 1.85 0.76
C GLY A 43 -17.61 0.64 -0.17
N GLY A 44 -18.46 -0.35 0.12
CA GLY A 44 -18.49 -1.61 -0.61
C GLY A 44 -17.15 -2.35 -0.56
N SER A 45 -16.91 -3.21 -1.56
CA SER A 45 -15.69 -4.04 -1.63
C SER A 45 -14.39 -3.22 -1.78
N MET A 46 -14.44 -2.05 -2.40
CA MET A 46 -13.23 -1.31 -2.76
C MET A 46 -12.80 -0.21 -1.77
N HIS A 47 -13.63 0.10 -0.77
CA HIS A 47 -13.38 1.23 0.16
C HIS A 47 -13.64 0.88 1.62
N ILE A 48 -13.28 -0.34 2.04
CA ILE A 48 -13.29 -0.70 3.46
C ILE A 48 -12.24 0.15 4.18
N ALA A 49 -12.65 0.82 5.27
CA ALA A 49 -11.81 1.62 6.13
C ALA A 49 -12.13 1.34 7.60
N ASP A 50 -11.10 1.30 8.43
CA ASP A 50 -11.22 1.18 9.88
C ASP A 50 -10.10 2.02 10.51
N VAL A 51 -10.38 3.31 10.66
CA VAL A 51 -9.40 4.31 11.09
C VAL A 51 -8.92 4.03 12.52
N ASP A 52 -9.79 3.50 13.37
CA ASP A 52 -9.49 3.16 14.76
C ASP A 52 -8.49 2.00 14.83
N ALA A 53 -8.60 1.01 13.94
CA ALA A 53 -7.63 -0.07 13.78
C ALA A 53 -6.38 0.33 12.96
N GLY A 54 -6.27 1.60 12.55
CA GLY A 54 -5.15 2.11 11.74
C GLY A 54 -5.24 1.77 10.26
N ASN A 55 -6.37 1.26 9.76
CA ASN A 55 -6.64 1.13 8.33
C ASN A 55 -7.31 2.41 7.80
N LEU A 56 -6.51 3.30 7.22
CA LEU A 56 -6.95 4.60 6.69
C LEU A 56 -7.83 4.48 5.43
N GLY A 57 -8.02 3.27 4.93
CA GLY A 57 -8.97 2.95 3.88
C GLY A 57 -8.34 2.36 2.63
N ALA A 58 -9.12 1.51 1.98
CA ALA A 58 -8.90 1.08 0.61
C ALA A 58 -9.38 2.17 -0.38
N ASN A 59 -8.65 2.32 -1.49
CA ASN A 59 -8.99 3.31 -2.52
C ASN A 59 -9.18 2.65 -3.90
N GLY A 60 -10.31 2.97 -4.55
CA GLY A 60 -10.61 2.60 -5.93
C GLY A 60 -9.84 3.40 -6.97
N VAL A 61 -9.40 4.62 -6.63
CA VAL A 61 -8.58 5.47 -7.49
C VAL A 61 -7.15 4.97 -7.50
N VAL A 62 -6.62 4.69 -8.70
CA VAL A 62 -5.24 4.24 -8.88
C VAL A 62 -4.28 5.29 -8.31
N GLY A 63 -3.45 4.89 -7.36
CA GLY A 63 -2.50 5.78 -6.68
C GLY A 63 -3.11 6.71 -5.62
N GLY A 64 -4.43 6.73 -5.43
CA GLY A 64 -5.09 7.65 -4.48
C GLY A 64 -4.63 7.49 -3.02
N GLY A 65 -4.15 6.31 -2.63
CA GLY A 65 -3.60 6.04 -1.30
C GLY A 65 -2.21 6.64 -1.03
N LEU A 66 -1.45 7.02 -2.08
CA LEU A 66 -0.05 7.47 -1.95
C LEU A 66 0.05 8.80 -1.21
N ALA A 67 -0.74 9.80 -1.62
CA ALA A 67 -0.76 11.11 -0.97
C ALA A 67 -1.34 11.03 0.45
N ILE A 68 -2.40 10.22 0.65
CA ILE A 68 -3.03 10.01 1.96
C ILE A 68 -2.03 9.41 2.95
N ALA A 69 -1.32 8.35 2.56
CA ALA A 69 -0.31 7.73 3.40
C ALA A 69 0.83 8.69 3.73
N THR A 70 1.28 9.47 2.75
CA THR A 70 2.34 10.46 2.93
C THR A 70 1.91 11.55 3.93
N GLY A 71 0.66 12.02 3.85
CA GLY A 71 0.09 12.96 4.82
C GLY A 71 -0.03 12.35 6.23
N ALA A 72 -0.42 11.08 6.33
CA ALA A 72 -0.46 10.37 7.61
C ALA A 72 0.96 10.24 8.22
N ALA A 73 1.96 9.92 7.40
CA ALA A 73 3.34 9.81 7.84
C ALA A 73 3.91 11.15 8.30
N LEU A 74 3.55 12.25 7.61
CA LEU A 74 3.85 13.61 8.05
C LEU A 74 3.23 13.89 9.42
N ALA A 75 1.95 13.53 9.62
CA ALA A 75 1.29 13.73 10.92
C ALA A 75 1.98 12.93 12.04
N CYS A 76 2.38 11.68 11.79
CA CYS A 76 3.15 10.87 12.73
C CYS A 76 4.51 11.51 13.07
N ALA A 77 5.23 12.00 12.06
CA ALA A 77 6.51 12.69 12.24
C ALA A 77 6.36 13.98 13.07
N MET A 78 5.34 14.78 12.80
CA MET A 78 5.05 16.01 13.54
C MET A 78 4.65 15.75 14.99
N ARG A 79 3.88 14.68 15.23
CA ARG A 79 3.45 14.27 16.58
C ARG A 79 4.52 13.51 17.36
N LYS A 80 5.55 12.99 16.68
CA LYS A 80 6.60 12.14 17.25
C LYS A 80 6.02 10.92 17.98
N ASP A 81 4.97 10.32 17.43
CA ASP A 81 4.25 9.20 18.06
C ASP A 81 4.88 7.82 17.77
N GLY A 82 5.99 7.78 17.01
CA GLY A 82 6.76 6.57 16.72
C GLY A 82 6.08 5.60 15.75
N ARG A 83 4.93 5.98 15.17
CA ARG A 83 4.19 5.14 14.22
C ARG A 83 4.84 5.15 12.85
N VAL A 84 4.71 4.02 12.16
CA VAL A 84 5.10 3.85 10.77
C VAL A 84 3.84 3.72 9.91
N VAL A 85 3.90 4.23 8.68
CA VAL A 85 2.81 4.13 7.70
C VAL A 85 3.21 3.18 6.59
N LEU A 86 2.35 2.22 6.27
CA LEU A 86 2.53 1.32 5.12
C LEU A 86 1.55 1.71 4.02
N CYS A 87 2.08 2.00 2.84
CA CYS A 87 1.29 2.39 1.67
C CYS A 87 1.32 1.28 0.63
N PHE A 88 0.23 0.54 0.48
CA PHE A 88 0.11 -0.50 -0.54
C PHE A 88 -0.42 0.06 -1.86
N PHE A 89 0.23 -0.29 -2.97
CA PHE A 89 -0.18 0.09 -4.33
C PHE A 89 0.27 -0.95 -5.36
N GLY A 90 -0.36 -0.95 -6.54
CA GLY A 90 0.02 -1.85 -7.64
C GLY A 90 1.05 -1.23 -8.59
N ASP A 91 1.65 -2.06 -9.44
CA ASP A 91 2.65 -1.67 -10.44
C ASP A 91 2.21 -0.45 -11.27
N GLY A 92 1.04 -0.49 -11.90
CA GLY A 92 0.52 0.62 -12.70
C GLY A 92 0.32 1.95 -11.94
N ALA A 93 0.15 1.92 -10.61
CA ALA A 93 0.03 3.15 -9.82
C ALA A 93 1.33 3.96 -9.79
N THR A 94 2.48 3.32 -10.01
CA THR A 94 3.77 4.01 -10.06
C THR A 94 3.93 4.93 -11.27
N ASN A 95 3.10 4.76 -12.30
CA ASN A 95 3.07 5.66 -13.46
C ASN A 95 2.16 6.88 -13.26
N GLN A 96 1.51 7.03 -12.09
CA GLN A 96 0.74 8.23 -11.77
C GLN A 96 1.66 9.33 -11.22
N GLY A 97 1.40 10.59 -11.58
CA GLY A 97 2.17 11.74 -11.09
C GLY A 97 2.25 11.80 -9.55
N VAL A 98 1.15 11.46 -8.88
CA VAL A 98 1.05 11.42 -7.41
C VAL A 98 2.07 10.48 -6.75
N PHE A 99 2.51 9.42 -7.43
CA PHE A 99 3.59 8.57 -6.93
C PHE A 99 4.90 9.35 -6.81
N HIS A 100 5.25 10.08 -7.86
CA HIS A 100 6.48 10.86 -7.90
C HIS A 100 6.46 11.97 -6.87
N GLU A 101 5.34 12.69 -6.75
CA GLU A 101 5.15 13.75 -5.75
C GLU A 101 5.24 13.20 -4.32
N ALA A 102 4.51 12.13 -4.02
CA ALA A 102 4.45 11.54 -2.68
C ALA A 102 5.82 11.01 -2.21
N VAL A 103 6.48 10.20 -3.05
CA VAL A 103 7.77 9.59 -2.67
C VAL A 103 8.86 10.64 -2.55
N ASN A 104 8.89 11.64 -3.44
CA ASN A 104 9.83 12.75 -3.35
C ASN A 104 9.64 13.53 -2.04
N LEU A 105 8.39 13.87 -1.70
CA LEU A 105 8.08 14.63 -0.50
C LEU A 105 8.44 13.85 0.78
N ALA A 106 8.12 12.56 0.81
CA ALA A 106 8.48 11.67 1.91
C ALA A 106 10.00 11.55 2.10
N SER A 107 10.75 11.52 0.99
CA SER A 107 12.22 11.48 1.02
C SER A 107 12.80 12.75 1.64
N VAL A 108 12.41 13.92 1.12
CA VAL A 108 12.91 15.23 1.59
C VAL A 108 12.66 15.43 3.08
N TRP A 109 11.50 14.97 3.58
CA TRP A 109 11.12 15.13 4.98
C TRP A 109 11.49 13.94 5.87
N LYS A 110 12.14 12.91 5.32
CA LYS A 110 12.49 11.67 6.03
C LYS A 110 11.29 11.07 6.79
N LEU A 111 10.15 10.99 6.12
CA LEU A 111 8.92 10.52 6.75
C LEU A 111 8.97 9.02 7.08
N PRO A 112 8.32 8.57 8.18
CA PRO A 112 8.26 7.17 8.58
C PRO A 112 7.22 6.40 7.73
N ILE A 113 7.49 6.24 6.44
CA ILE A 113 6.59 5.57 5.48
C ILE A 113 7.30 4.52 4.64
N ILE A 114 6.63 3.38 4.44
CA ILE A 114 7.07 2.31 3.57
C ILE A 114 6.11 2.23 2.39
N TYR A 115 6.62 2.44 1.19
CA TYR A 115 5.89 2.29 -0.06
C TYR A 115 6.02 0.85 -0.53
N ILE A 116 4.92 0.10 -0.53
CA ILE A 116 4.89 -1.33 -0.88
C ILE A 116 4.17 -1.48 -2.22
N CYS A 117 4.96 -1.78 -3.26
CA CYS A 117 4.48 -2.06 -4.60
C CYS A 117 4.18 -3.55 -4.76
N GLU A 118 2.91 -3.91 -4.82
CA GLU A 118 2.43 -5.24 -5.17
C GLU A 118 2.48 -5.40 -6.70
N ASN A 119 3.66 -5.72 -7.23
CA ASN A 119 3.86 -5.87 -8.67
C ASN A 119 3.33 -7.23 -9.13
N ASN A 120 2.09 -7.23 -9.62
CA ASN A 120 1.40 -8.45 -10.06
C ASN A 120 1.52 -8.69 -11.58
N GLN A 121 2.44 -7.98 -12.24
CA GLN A 121 2.76 -8.01 -13.67
C GLN A 121 1.76 -7.31 -14.61
N TYR A 122 0.61 -6.84 -14.11
CA TYR A 122 -0.45 -6.28 -14.95
C TYR A 122 -1.29 -5.15 -14.31
N ALA A 123 -1.35 -4.02 -15.01
CA ALA A 123 -2.35 -2.97 -14.78
C ALA A 123 -3.57 -3.19 -15.70
N ILE A 124 -4.63 -3.79 -15.15
CA ILE A 124 -5.81 -4.24 -15.92
C ILE A 124 -5.38 -5.26 -17.00
N SER A 125 -5.20 -4.83 -18.25
CA SER A 125 -4.73 -5.61 -19.40
C SER A 125 -3.32 -5.25 -19.82
N THR A 126 -2.77 -4.15 -19.31
CA THR A 126 -1.45 -3.64 -19.69
C THR A 126 -0.36 -4.37 -18.92
N SER A 127 0.55 -5.04 -19.62
CA SER A 127 1.67 -5.73 -19.00
C SER A 127 2.74 -4.73 -18.54
N VAL A 128 3.40 -5.04 -17.42
CA VAL A 128 4.57 -4.26 -16.98
C VAL A 128 5.67 -4.20 -18.05
N LYS A 129 5.85 -5.27 -18.83
CA LYS A 129 6.87 -5.33 -19.90
C LYS A 129 6.65 -4.29 -21.02
N THR A 130 5.41 -3.87 -21.23
CA THR A 130 5.07 -2.88 -22.26
C THR A 130 4.90 -1.47 -21.71
N ALA A 131 4.62 -1.34 -20.40
CA ALA A 131 4.38 -0.05 -19.74
C ALA A 131 5.60 0.53 -19.03
N PHE A 132 6.66 -0.25 -18.83
CA PHE A 132 7.85 0.16 -18.09
C PHE A 132 9.09 -0.09 -18.92
N ASN A 133 9.97 0.92 -18.98
CA ASN A 133 11.30 0.79 -19.58
C ASN A 133 12.36 0.29 -18.59
N ILE A 134 12.04 0.28 -17.30
CA ILE A 134 12.86 -0.29 -16.24
C ILE A 134 12.39 -1.71 -15.95
N GLU A 135 13.33 -2.61 -15.64
CA GLU A 135 13.01 -4.01 -15.32
C GLU A 135 12.31 -4.14 -13.97
N ASN A 136 12.78 -3.38 -12.97
CA ASN A 136 12.29 -3.44 -11.60
C ASN A 136 11.80 -2.06 -11.18
N ILE A 137 10.59 -1.99 -10.64
CA ILE A 137 9.98 -0.76 -10.14
C ILE A 137 10.76 -0.21 -8.95
N ALA A 138 11.37 -1.08 -8.13
CA ALA A 138 12.23 -0.68 -7.03
C ALA A 138 13.38 0.24 -7.46
N TYR A 139 13.84 0.19 -8.72
CA TYR A 139 14.89 1.07 -9.23
C TYR A 139 14.50 2.55 -9.23
N ARG A 140 13.20 2.88 -9.20
CA ARG A 140 12.73 4.27 -9.07
C ARG A 140 13.13 4.90 -7.74
N SER A 141 13.39 4.10 -6.69
CA SER A 141 13.84 4.58 -5.38
C SER A 141 15.10 5.45 -5.46
N VAL A 142 16.03 5.08 -6.34
CA VAL A 142 17.32 5.77 -6.53
C VAL A 142 17.11 7.23 -6.91
N SER A 143 16.13 7.51 -7.77
CA SER A 143 15.80 8.88 -8.21
C SER A 143 15.31 9.79 -7.07
N TYR A 144 14.86 9.21 -5.96
CA TYR A 144 14.42 9.95 -4.78
C TYR A 144 15.44 9.88 -3.64
N GLY A 145 16.57 9.19 -3.81
CA GLY A 145 17.58 9.03 -2.78
C GLY A 145 17.12 8.19 -1.57
N ILE A 146 16.22 7.23 -1.77
CA ILE A 146 15.70 6.36 -0.72
C ILE A 146 16.09 4.90 -0.95
N PRO A 147 16.15 4.05 0.09
CA PRO A 147 16.34 2.61 -0.09
C PRO A 147 15.24 1.98 -0.94
N GLY A 148 15.65 1.09 -1.85
CA GLY A 148 14.78 0.27 -2.68
C GLY A 148 15.08 -1.22 -2.48
N GLY A 149 14.05 -2.03 -2.23
CA GLY A 149 14.17 -3.49 -2.10
C GLY A 149 13.28 -4.23 -3.09
N ILE A 150 13.74 -5.39 -3.55
CA ILE A 150 12.94 -6.32 -4.38
C ILE A 150 12.84 -7.63 -3.61
N VAL A 151 11.63 -8.15 -3.46
CA VAL A 151 11.37 -9.43 -2.79
C VAL A 151 10.43 -10.30 -3.62
N ASP A 152 10.50 -11.61 -3.41
CA ASP A 152 9.44 -12.51 -3.85
C ASP A 152 8.20 -12.25 -2.99
N GLY A 153 7.17 -11.67 -3.58
CA GLY A 153 5.91 -11.35 -2.91
C GLY A 153 5.07 -12.58 -2.55
N ASN A 154 5.45 -13.76 -3.03
CA ASN A 154 4.81 -15.03 -2.67
C ASN A 154 5.53 -15.78 -1.54
N ASP A 155 6.72 -15.33 -1.13
CA ASP A 155 7.42 -15.81 0.05
C ASP A 155 7.13 -14.88 1.24
N VAL A 156 6.29 -15.35 2.14
CA VAL A 156 5.88 -14.61 3.34
C VAL A 156 7.06 -14.21 4.22
N THR A 157 8.13 -15.03 4.27
CA THR A 157 9.31 -14.76 5.10
C THR A 157 10.15 -13.65 4.50
N SER A 158 10.40 -13.71 3.19
CA SER A 158 11.07 -12.64 2.44
C SER A 158 10.35 -11.28 2.56
N VAL A 159 9.02 -11.27 2.46
CA VAL A 159 8.22 -10.05 2.64
C VAL A 159 8.31 -9.54 4.09
N TYR A 160 8.19 -10.45 5.07
CA TYR A 160 8.27 -10.10 6.49
C TYR A 160 9.62 -9.46 6.85
N ASP A 161 10.73 -10.04 6.40
CA ASP A 161 12.08 -9.57 6.71
C ASP A 161 12.34 -8.19 6.11
N ALA A 162 11.99 -8.00 4.82
CA ALA A 162 12.19 -6.72 4.14
C ALA A 162 11.34 -5.60 4.75
N VAL A 163 10.07 -5.88 5.06
CA VAL A 163 9.20 -4.90 5.72
C VAL A 163 9.68 -4.61 7.15
N SER A 164 10.14 -5.61 7.89
CA SER A 164 10.65 -5.43 9.26
C SER A 164 11.89 -4.54 9.30
N GLU A 165 12.82 -4.73 8.36
CA GLU A 165 13.99 -3.85 8.23
C GLU A 165 13.59 -2.42 7.84
N ALA A 166 12.65 -2.26 6.91
CA ALA A 166 12.14 -0.94 6.55
C ALA A 166 11.40 -0.25 7.71
N VAL A 167 10.65 -0.99 8.54
CA VAL A 167 10.02 -0.47 9.76
C VAL A 167 11.07 0.02 10.74
N LYS A 168 12.16 -0.75 10.93
CA LYS A 168 13.27 -0.36 11.81
C LYS A 168 13.89 0.96 11.35
N ARG A 169 14.18 1.10 10.05
CA ARG A 169 14.68 2.35 9.45
C ARG A 169 13.76 3.54 9.69
N CYS A 170 12.47 3.38 9.42
CA CYS A 170 11.47 4.42 9.67
C CYS A 170 11.47 4.87 11.13
N ARG A 171 11.53 3.92 12.08
CA ARG A 171 11.56 4.23 13.52
C ARG A 171 12.87 4.88 13.98
N GLN A 172 13.98 4.60 13.29
CA GLN A 172 15.27 5.24 13.52
C GLN A 172 15.37 6.63 12.87
N GLY A 173 14.34 7.07 12.13
CA GLY A 173 14.34 8.36 11.44
C GLY A 173 15.21 8.39 10.18
N GLU A 174 15.53 7.22 9.62
CA GLU A 174 16.30 7.11 8.36
C GLU A 174 15.48 7.44 7.12
N GLY A 175 14.17 7.68 7.28
CA GLY A 175 13.26 8.07 6.21
C GLY A 175 12.56 6.89 5.55
N PRO A 176 11.97 7.12 4.36
CA PRO A 176 11.09 6.14 3.74
C PRO A 176 11.84 5.03 3.01
N THR A 177 11.14 3.97 2.65
CA THR A 177 11.67 2.86 1.84
C THR A 177 10.66 2.46 0.76
N LEU A 178 11.13 2.10 -0.44
CA LEU A 178 10.33 1.49 -1.50
C LEU A 178 10.61 -0.02 -1.56
N ILE A 179 9.59 -0.85 -1.41
CA ILE A 179 9.69 -2.30 -1.54
C ILE A 179 8.83 -2.75 -2.73
N GLU A 180 9.43 -3.46 -3.68
CA GLU A 180 8.73 -4.13 -4.76
C GLU A 180 8.54 -5.61 -4.42
N CYS A 181 7.30 -5.99 -4.15
CA CYS A 181 6.89 -7.38 -3.97
C CYS A 181 6.50 -7.95 -5.33
N LYS A 182 7.36 -8.77 -5.93
CA LYS A 182 7.07 -9.45 -7.20
C LYS A 182 6.09 -10.58 -6.93
N THR A 183 4.90 -10.48 -7.50
CA THR A 183 3.84 -11.49 -7.38
C THR A 183 3.13 -11.64 -8.73
N TYR A 184 2.01 -12.36 -8.75
CA TYR A 184 1.24 -12.60 -9.95
C TYR A 184 -0.27 -12.52 -9.68
N ARG A 185 -1.00 -11.90 -10.61
CA ARG A 185 -2.47 -11.86 -10.52
C ARG A 185 -3.08 -13.11 -11.14
N TRP A 186 -3.35 -14.11 -10.31
CA TRP A 186 -3.88 -15.43 -10.72
C TRP A 186 -5.27 -15.42 -11.36
N ARG A 187 -6.07 -14.36 -11.15
CA ARG A 187 -7.44 -14.24 -11.66
C ARG A 187 -7.65 -12.94 -12.42
N GLY A 188 -8.86 -12.79 -12.95
CA GLY A 188 -9.38 -11.56 -13.54
C GLY A 188 -9.13 -10.31 -12.71
N VAL A 189 -9.03 -9.15 -13.36
CA VAL A 189 -8.87 -7.87 -12.64
C VAL A 189 -10.08 -7.56 -11.76
N SER A 190 -11.27 -7.98 -12.17
CA SER A 190 -12.55 -7.81 -11.49
C SER A 190 -13.51 -8.92 -11.92
N MET A 191 -14.71 -8.97 -11.32
CA MET A 191 -15.74 -9.93 -11.74
C MET A 191 -16.20 -9.77 -13.20
N LEU A 192 -16.02 -8.57 -13.77
CA LEU A 192 -16.41 -8.24 -15.16
C LEU A 192 -15.40 -8.73 -16.20
N GLN A 193 -14.18 -9.07 -15.80
CA GLN A 193 -13.12 -9.47 -16.71
C GLN A 193 -12.56 -10.81 -16.27
N ARG A 194 -13.12 -11.89 -16.81
CA ARG A 194 -12.63 -13.26 -16.62
C ARG A 194 -11.67 -13.60 -17.76
N TRP A 195 -10.51 -14.14 -17.42
CA TRP A 195 -9.56 -14.72 -18.38
C TRP A 195 -10.04 -16.11 -18.78
#